data_AF-A0AAU0Q1T0-F1
#
_entry.id   AF-A0AAU0Q1T0-F1
#
_cell.length_a   1.000
_cell.length_b   1.000
_cell.length_c   1.000
_cell.angle_alpha   90.00
_cell.angle_beta   90.00
_cell.angle_gamma   90.00
#
_symmetry.space_group_name_H-M   'P 1'
#
loop_
_entity.id
_entity.type
_entity.pdbx_description
1 polymer ?
#
loop_
_entity_poly.entity_id
_entity_poly.type
_entity_poly.pdbx_seq_one_letter_code
_entity_poly.pdbx_strand_id
1 'polypeptide(L)'
;MPIDWLSYDQQVELLRQRSMHIDDTAAAAEYLAKVNYYRFSGYFRYWQHDPARGDNQFFEGTSFETIRALYDDEQELVSVYNELLHPLELLLRTRFAYSFGRLVGVTGMFARGVGFTQSPHLDAESFEEHALSNLDPSKEPFVAHYCDDIKQGRSYKPKAYDRMPI
;
A
#
# COMPACT_ATOMS: atom_id res chain seq x y z
N MET A 1 15.98 20.42 0.54
CA MET A 1 16.57 20.54 -0.81
C MET A 1 15.58 19.99 -1.83
N PRO A 2 15.60 20.48 -3.08
CA PRO A 2 14.89 19.84 -4.19
C PRO A 2 15.30 18.36 -4.28
N ILE A 3 14.38 17.50 -4.70
CA ILE A 3 14.71 16.12 -5.06
C ILE A 3 15.24 16.17 -6.48
N ASP A 4 16.56 16.10 -6.62
CA ASP A 4 17.19 16.07 -7.93
C ASP A 4 17.12 14.66 -8.52
N TRP A 5 16.95 14.58 -9.84
CA TRP A 5 17.03 13.32 -10.54
C TRP A 5 18.47 12.81 -10.51
N LEU A 6 18.65 11.53 -10.15
CA LEU A 6 19.94 10.86 -10.11
C LEU A 6 19.90 9.61 -10.98
N SER A 7 20.94 9.40 -11.79
CA SER A 7 21.19 8.11 -12.45
C SER A 7 21.44 7.02 -11.41
N TYR A 8 21.37 5.73 -11.81
CA TYR A 8 21.64 4.62 -10.88
C TYR A 8 23.04 4.69 -10.28
N ASP A 9 24.06 5.03 -11.06
CA ASP A 9 25.43 5.21 -10.55
C ASP A 9 25.52 6.38 -9.55
N GLN A 10 24.81 7.47 -9.82
CA GLN A 10 24.74 8.61 -8.89
C GLN A 10 24.00 8.25 -7.60
N GLN A 11 22.99 7.38 -7.66
CA GLN A 11 22.31 6.87 -6.48
C GLN A 11 23.26 6.00 -5.63
N VAL A 12 24.05 5.12 -6.25
CA VAL A 12 25.06 4.31 -5.56
C VAL A 12 26.12 5.21 -4.89
N GLU A 13 26.60 6.22 -5.62
CA GLU A 13 27.57 7.17 -5.08
C GLU A 13 27.00 7.98 -3.90
N LEU A 14 25.73 8.40 -3.98
CA LEU A 14 25.04 9.04 -2.87
C LEU A 14 25.01 8.15 -1.61
N LEU A 15 24.77 6.85 -1.77
CA LEU A 15 24.77 5.90 -0.65
C LEU A 15 26.17 5.79 -0.02
N ARG A 16 27.22 5.71 -0.84
CA ARG A 16 28.62 5.71 -0.36
C ARG A 16 28.99 6.99 0.38
N GLN A 17 28.58 8.15 -0.13
CA GLN A 17 28.77 9.45 0.53
C GLN A 17 28.06 9.55 1.88
N ARG A 18 27.03 8.75 2.09
CA ARG A 18 26.31 8.60 3.35
C ARG A 18 26.91 7.52 4.25
N SER A 19 28.13 7.06 3.98
CA SER A 19 28.84 6.03 4.76
C SER A 19 28.28 4.61 4.62
N MET A 20 27.46 4.32 3.59
CA MET A 20 27.11 2.93 3.27
C MET A 20 28.29 2.24 2.58
N HIS A 21 28.66 1.08 3.10
CA HIS A 21 29.60 0.18 2.46
C HIS A 21 28.92 -0.55 1.30
N ILE A 22 29.59 -0.57 0.14
CA ILE A 22 29.12 -1.21 -1.09
C ILE A 22 30.33 -1.89 -1.74
N ASP A 23 30.28 -3.22 -1.86
CA ASP A 23 31.38 -4.01 -2.40
C ASP A 23 31.47 -3.88 -3.92
N ASP A 24 30.34 -4.05 -4.60
CA ASP A 24 30.22 -3.97 -6.06
C ASP A 24 29.21 -2.89 -6.45
N THR A 25 29.74 -1.72 -6.85
CA THR A 25 28.93 -0.58 -7.25
C THR A 25 28.13 -0.83 -8.53
N ALA A 26 28.63 -1.66 -9.45
CA ALA A 26 27.92 -1.98 -10.69
C ALA A 26 26.73 -2.90 -10.39
N ALA A 27 26.94 -3.94 -9.58
CA ALA A 27 25.85 -4.81 -9.13
C ALA A 27 24.80 -4.04 -8.30
N ALA A 28 25.23 -3.09 -7.46
CA ALA A 28 24.32 -2.22 -6.71
C ALA A 28 23.48 -1.34 -7.64
N ALA A 29 24.08 -0.74 -8.68
CA ALA A 29 23.36 0.06 -9.66
C ALA A 29 22.33 -0.77 -10.44
N GLU A 30 22.71 -1.97 -10.90
CA GLU A 30 21.79 -2.91 -11.54
C GLU A 30 20.63 -3.32 -10.63
N TYR A 31 20.91 -3.51 -9.34
CA TYR A 31 19.89 -3.85 -8.36
C TYR A 31 18.92 -2.68 -8.14
N LEU A 32 19.42 -1.46 -7.97
CA LEU A 32 18.58 -0.26 -7.85
C LEU A 32 17.74 -0.01 -9.10
N ALA A 33 18.22 -0.39 -10.28
CA ALA A 33 17.44 -0.35 -11.52
C ALA A 33 16.25 -1.33 -11.51
N LYS A 34 16.36 -2.46 -10.80
CA LYS A 34 15.30 -3.47 -10.67
C LYS A 34 14.31 -3.12 -9.55
N VAL A 35 14.82 -2.71 -8.39
CA VAL A 35 14.02 -2.54 -7.16
C VAL A 35 13.51 -1.11 -6.98
N ASN A 36 14.12 -0.12 -7.62
CA ASN A 36 13.93 1.31 -7.39
C ASN A 36 14.46 1.79 -6.03
N TYR A 37 15.26 2.86 -6.05
CA TYR A 37 15.86 3.46 -4.86
C TYR A 37 14.85 3.82 -3.77
N TYR A 38 13.70 4.40 -4.12
CA TYR A 38 12.73 4.85 -3.13
C TYR A 38 12.12 3.68 -2.36
N ARG A 39 11.76 2.60 -3.07
CA ARG A 39 11.28 1.35 -2.47
C ARG A 39 12.34 0.74 -1.55
N PHE A 40 13.59 0.65 -2.02
CA PHE A 40 14.68 0.11 -1.23
C PHE A 40 15.01 0.99 -0.01
N SER A 41 14.85 2.32 -0.12
CA SER A 41 15.15 3.27 0.95
C SER A 41 14.28 3.14 2.20
N GLY A 42 13.14 2.42 2.12
CA GLY A 42 12.35 2.08 3.30
C GLY A 42 13.16 1.27 4.32
N TYR A 43 14.06 0.42 3.85
CA TYR A 43 14.87 -0.47 4.68
C TYR A 43 16.04 0.25 5.34
N PHE A 44 16.47 1.38 4.79
CA PHE A 44 17.58 2.18 5.31
C PHE A 44 17.30 2.74 6.70
N ARG A 45 16.02 2.91 7.08
CA ARG A 45 15.58 3.56 8.33
C ARG A 45 16.15 2.90 9.59
N TYR A 46 16.40 1.60 9.55
CA TYR A 46 16.97 0.85 10.67
C TYR A 46 18.50 0.94 10.76
N TRP A 47 19.13 1.54 9.75
CA TRP A 47 20.58 1.57 9.57
C TRP A 47 21.14 2.99 9.40
N GLN A 48 20.30 4.02 9.53
CA GLN A 48 20.70 5.41 9.36
C GLN A 48 20.33 6.25 10.58
N HIS A 49 21.10 7.30 10.82
CA HIS A 49 20.75 8.36 11.75
C HIS A 49 19.42 9.01 11.33
N ASP A 50 18.69 9.57 12.30
CA ASP A 50 17.35 10.12 12.07
C ASP A 50 17.35 11.25 11.03
N PRO A 51 16.81 11.05 9.81
CA PRO A 51 16.83 12.09 8.79
C PRO A 51 15.94 13.28 9.12
N ALA A 52 15.00 13.15 10.06
CA ALA A 52 14.23 14.27 10.58
C ALA A 52 15.11 15.27 11.34
N ARG A 53 16.27 14.82 11.85
CA ARG A 53 17.30 15.66 12.46
C ARG A 53 18.30 16.23 11.44
N GLY A 54 18.06 15.99 10.14
CA GLY A 54 18.93 16.42 9.05
C GLY A 54 20.11 15.49 8.78
N ASP A 55 20.24 14.39 9.51
CA ASP A 55 21.32 13.44 9.34
C ASP A 55 20.87 12.23 8.52
N ASN A 56 21.41 12.09 7.32
CA ASN A 56 21.12 10.97 6.41
C ASN A 56 22.29 9.97 6.34
N GLN A 57 23.25 10.05 7.28
CA GLN A 57 24.37 9.12 7.34
C GLN A 57 23.90 7.75 7.85
N PHE A 58 24.48 6.70 7.28
CA PHE A 58 24.35 5.34 7.76
C PHE A 58 25.26 5.11 8.97
N PHE A 59 24.87 4.20 9.86
CA PHE A 59 25.74 3.78 10.95
C PHE A 59 26.98 3.09 10.38
N GLU A 60 28.11 3.23 11.08
CA GLU A 60 29.37 2.59 10.69
C GLU A 60 29.18 1.07 10.52
N GLY A 61 29.72 0.52 9.43
CA GLY A 61 29.59 -0.91 9.10
C GLY A 61 28.28 -1.29 8.40
N THR A 62 27.38 -0.35 8.11
CA THR A 62 26.20 -0.63 7.29
C THR A 62 26.60 -1.03 5.87
N SER A 63 26.19 -2.21 5.42
CA SER A 63 26.46 -2.74 4.08
C SER A 63 25.20 -2.79 3.22
N PHE A 64 25.33 -2.42 1.96
CA PHE A 64 24.28 -2.53 0.95
C PHE A 64 23.82 -3.97 0.77
N GLU A 65 24.76 -4.91 0.77
CA GLU A 65 24.54 -6.35 0.60
C GLU A 65 23.69 -6.92 1.75
N THR A 66 23.95 -6.48 2.99
CA THR A 66 23.14 -6.86 4.15
C THR A 66 21.69 -6.37 4.02
N ILE A 67 21.49 -5.10 3.64
CA ILE A 67 20.15 -4.54 3.46
C ILE A 67 19.44 -5.19 2.26
N ARG A 68 20.19 -5.50 1.21
CA ARG A 68 19.69 -6.23 0.03
C ARG A 68 19.20 -7.61 0.41
N ALA A 69 20.01 -8.39 1.15
CA ALA A 69 19.61 -9.73 1.58
C ALA A 69 18.31 -9.68 2.40
N LEU A 70 18.21 -8.75 3.35
CA LEU A 70 16.98 -8.53 4.13
C LEU A 70 15.77 -8.21 3.23
N TYR A 71 15.95 -7.35 2.22
CA TYR A 71 14.88 -7.04 1.27
C TYR A 71 14.45 -8.27 0.48
N ASP A 72 15.41 -8.99 -0.10
CA ASP A 72 15.18 -10.16 -0.94
C ASP A 72 14.47 -11.28 -0.15
N ASP A 73 14.91 -11.54 1.09
CA ASP A 73 14.28 -12.49 2.01
C ASP A 73 12.82 -12.12 2.34
N GLU A 74 12.54 -10.82 2.57
CA GLU A 74 11.16 -10.37 2.79
C GLU A 74 10.30 -10.52 1.53
N GLN A 75 10.85 -10.25 0.33
CA GLN A 75 10.09 -10.44 -0.91
C GLN A 75 9.75 -11.92 -1.14
N GLU A 76 10.66 -12.84 -0.79
CA GLU A 76 10.38 -14.28 -0.83
C GLU A 76 9.23 -14.62 0.13
N LEU A 77 9.28 -14.11 1.36
CA LEU A 77 8.24 -14.33 2.36
C LEU A 77 6.87 -13.77 1.89
N VAL A 78 6.85 -12.55 1.34
CA VAL A 78 5.64 -11.93 0.78
C VAL A 78 5.08 -12.75 -0.37
N SER A 79 5.93 -13.36 -1.19
CA SER A 79 5.51 -14.25 -2.27
C SER A 79 4.71 -15.44 -1.73
N VAL A 80 5.26 -16.14 -0.72
CA VAL A 80 4.60 -17.28 -0.07
C VAL A 80 3.30 -16.86 0.62
N TYR A 81 3.29 -15.74 1.33
CA TYR A 81 2.07 -15.25 1.98
C TYR A 81 0.97 -14.95 0.96
N ASN A 82 1.30 -14.29 -0.15
CA ASN A 82 0.32 -13.98 -1.17
C ASN A 82 -0.28 -15.25 -1.80
N GLU A 83 0.55 -16.27 -2.06
CA GLU A 83 0.07 -17.55 -2.59
C GLU A 83 -0.93 -18.22 -1.65
N LEU A 84 -0.69 -18.16 -0.33
CA LEU A 84 -1.57 -18.75 0.68
C LEU A 84 -2.83 -17.92 0.96
N LEU A 85 -2.71 -16.60 1.00
CA LEU A 85 -3.81 -15.71 1.37
C LEU A 85 -4.80 -15.48 0.21
N HIS A 86 -4.33 -15.51 -1.04
CA HIS A 86 -5.18 -15.26 -2.20
C HIS A 86 -6.44 -16.16 -2.27
N PRO A 87 -6.36 -17.50 -2.16
CA PRO A 87 -7.56 -18.34 -2.19
C PRO A 87 -8.47 -18.15 -0.97
N LEU A 88 -7.90 -17.80 0.19
CA LEU A 88 -8.67 -17.52 1.41
C LEU A 88 -9.46 -16.21 1.27
N GLU A 89 -8.83 -15.16 0.74
CA GLU A 89 -9.47 -13.88 0.43
C GLU A 89 -10.64 -14.09 -0.54
N LEU A 90 -10.43 -14.83 -1.63
CA LEU A 90 -11.46 -15.12 -2.62
C LEU A 90 -12.65 -15.89 -2.00
N LEU A 91 -12.35 -16.90 -1.17
CA LEU A 91 -13.36 -17.69 -0.48
C LEU A 91 -14.19 -16.80 0.46
N LEU A 92 -13.53 -15.97 1.27
CA LEU A 92 -14.18 -15.08 2.22
C LEU A 92 -15.04 -14.03 1.50
N ARG A 93 -14.51 -13.35 0.48
CA ARG A 93 -15.25 -12.38 -0.33
C ARG A 93 -16.49 -13.01 -0.96
N THR A 94 -16.34 -14.20 -1.54
CA THR A 94 -17.45 -14.92 -2.20
C THR A 94 -18.54 -15.33 -1.20
N ARG A 95 -18.15 -15.93 -0.06
CA ARG A 95 -19.11 -16.36 0.96
C ARG A 95 -19.80 -15.18 1.65
N PHE A 96 -19.06 -14.10 1.84
CA PHE A 96 -19.59 -12.85 2.35
C PHE A 96 -20.64 -12.27 1.39
N ALA A 97 -20.27 -12.04 0.11
CA ALA A 97 -21.17 -11.49 -0.89
C ALA A 97 -22.45 -12.32 -1.05
N TYR A 98 -22.32 -13.64 -1.13
CA TYR A 98 -23.47 -14.55 -1.21
C TYR A 98 -24.39 -14.44 0.02
N SER A 99 -23.81 -14.43 1.22
CA SER A 99 -24.61 -14.37 2.47
C SER A 99 -25.26 -13.00 2.64
N PHE A 100 -24.53 -11.93 2.35
CA PHE A 100 -25.03 -10.56 2.40
C PHE A 100 -26.15 -10.33 1.39
N GLY A 101 -25.96 -10.79 0.14
CA GLY A 101 -26.99 -10.75 -0.90
C GLY A 101 -28.29 -11.46 -0.50
N ARG A 102 -28.18 -12.58 0.23
CA ARG A 102 -29.33 -13.36 0.70
C ARG A 102 -30.02 -12.75 1.92
N LEU A 103 -29.28 -12.14 2.84
CA LEU A 103 -29.81 -11.69 4.14
C LEU A 103 -30.13 -10.20 4.19
N VAL A 104 -29.45 -9.37 3.38
CA VAL A 104 -29.51 -7.91 3.47
C VAL A 104 -29.97 -7.30 2.15
N GLY A 105 -29.28 -7.58 1.05
CA GLY A 105 -29.65 -7.04 -0.26
C GLY A 105 -28.54 -7.17 -1.30
N VAL A 106 -28.94 -7.13 -2.56
CA VAL A 106 -28.09 -7.47 -3.72
C VAL A 106 -27.43 -6.27 -4.40
N THR A 107 -27.82 -5.04 -4.08
CA THR A 107 -27.31 -3.83 -4.77
C THR A 107 -27.37 -2.60 -3.85
N GLY A 108 -26.33 -1.78 -3.83
CA GLY A 108 -26.28 -0.46 -3.16
C GLY A 108 -26.30 -0.45 -1.63
N MET A 109 -26.82 -1.51 -1.00
CA MET A 109 -27.01 -1.62 0.45
C MET A 109 -25.69 -1.62 1.23
N PHE A 110 -24.63 -2.20 0.65
CA PHE A 110 -23.31 -2.24 1.28
C PHE A 110 -22.71 -0.85 1.45
N ALA A 111 -22.73 -0.03 0.38
CA ALA A 111 -22.21 1.33 0.41
C ALA A 111 -23.03 2.27 1.32
N ARG A 112 -24.25 1.87 1.70
CA ARG A 112 -25.12 2.58 2.65
C ARG A 112 -25.02 2.02 4.08
N GLY A 113 -24.13 1.06 4.32
CA GLY A 113 -23.97 0.41 5.62
C GLY A 113 -25.20 -0.32 6.14
N VAL A 114 -26.11 -0.74 5.26
CA VAL A 114 -27.30 -1.50 5.64
C VAL A 114 -26.88 -2.92 6.04
N GLY A 115 -27.46 -3.45 7.11
CA GLY A 115 -27.13 -4.79 7.62
C GLY A 115 -25.93 -4.84 8.57
N PHE A 116 -25.28 -3.70 8.85
CA PHE A 116 -24.18 -3.58 9.81
C PHE A 116 -24.61 -2.91 11.10
N THR A 117 -23.99 -3.31 12.20
CA THR A 117 -24.17 -2.66 13.50
C THR A 117 -23.50 -1.29 13.48
N GLN A 118 -24.27 -0.24 13.76
CA GLN A 118 -23.73 1.11 13.90
C GLN A 118 -23.03 1.26 15.25
N SER A 119 -21.97 2.07 15.27
CA SER A 119 -21.26 2.37 16.52
C SER A 119 -22.20 3.05 17.52
N PRO A 120 -22.15 2.68 18.81
CA PRO A 120 -22.90 3.37 19.86
C PRO A 120 -22.31 4.74 20.21
N HIS A 121 -21.09 5.04 19.76
CA HIS A 121 -20.42 6.31 20.01
C HIS A 121 -20.80 7.33 18.92
N LEU A 122 -21.31 8.50 19.35
CA LEU A 122 -21.77 9.57 18.44
C LEU A 122 -20.64 10.17 17.57
N ASP A 123 -19.39 10.07 18.04
CA ASP A 123 -18.22 10.62 17.34
C ASP A 123 -17.46 9.56 16.52
N ALA A 124 -17.94 8.32 16.47
CA ALA A 124 -17.30 7.27 15.70
C ALA A 124 -17.68 7.34 14.22
N GLU A 125 -16.72 7.05 13.34
CA GLU A 125 -16.96 6.87 11.91
C GLU A 125 -18.07 5.82 11.71
N SER A 126 -19.09 6.19 10.93
CA SER A 126 -20.14 5.25 10.54
C SER A 126 -19.59 4.19 9.59
N PHE A 127 -20.21 3.00 9.55
CA PHE A 127 -19.78 1.99 8.58
C PHE A 127 -19.87 2.50 7.13
N GLU A 128 -20.85 3.35 6.83
CA GLU A 128 -21.02 4.00 5.53
C GLU A 128 -19.79 4.83 5.15
N GLU A 129 -19.33 5.71 6.03
CA GLU A 129 -18.12 6.51 5.82
C GLU A 129 -16.88 5.62 5.65
N HIS A 130 -16.79 4.56 6.45
CA HIS A 130 -15.71 3.59 6.33
C HIS A 130 -15.73 2.82 5.00
N ALA A 131 -16.90 2.41 4.53
CA ALA A 131 -17.03 1.73 3.25
C ALA A 131 -16.64 2.67 2.10
N LEU A 132 -17.07 3.93 2.13
CA LEU A 132 -16.75 4.93 1.13
C LEU A 132 -15.26 5.30 1.13
N SER A 133 -14.61 5.38 2.29
CA SER A 133 -13.17 5.66 2.38
C SER A 133 -12.31 4.59 1.70
N ASN A 134 -12.85 3.37 1.56
CA ASN A 134 -12.23 2.28 0.81
C ASN A 134 -12.67 2.23 -0.67
N LEU A 135 -13.94 2.53 -0.97
CA LEU A 135 -14.48 2.49 -2.34
C LEU A 135 -14.03 3.67 -3.22
N ASP A 136 -14.00 4.89 -2.67
CA ASP A 136 -13.67 6.12 -3.39
C ASP A 136 -12.27 6.10 -4.04
N PRO A 137 -11.19 5.67 -3.36
CA PRO A 137 -9.86 5.58 -3.97
C PRO A 137 -9.64 4.26 -4.74
N SER A 138 -10.61 3.34 -4.75
CA SER A 138 -10.44 2.04 -5.39
C SER A 138 -10.22 2.20 -6.89
N LYS A 139 -9.23 1.47 -7.42
CA LYS A 139 -8.90 1.41 -8.84
C LYS A 139 -9.40 0.15 -9.52
N GLU A 140 -10.22 -0.64 -8.81
CA GLU A 140 -10.77 -1.87 -9.37
C GLU A 140 -11.75 -1.54 -10.51
N PRO A 141 -11.62 -2.21 -11.68
CA PRO A 141 -12.51 -1.95 -12.82
C PRO A 141 -13.98 -2.17 -12.49
N PHE A 142 -14.29 -3.11 -11.60
CA PHE A 142 -15.65 -3.37 -11.13
C PHE A 142 -16.24 -2.17 -10.39
N VAL A 143 -15.52 -1.63 -9.39
CA VAL A 143 -15.98 -0.46 -8.62
C VAL A 143 -16.15 0.75 -9.54
N ALA A 144 -15.18 0.98 -10.43
CA ALA A 144 -15.25 2.08 -11.39
C ALA A 144 -16.41 1.94 -12.39
N HIS A 145 -16.78 0.71 -12.78
CA HIS A 145 -17.89 0.46 -13.71
C HIS A 145 -19.26 0.80 -13.10
N TYR A 146 -19.44 0.56 -11.80
CA TYR A 146 -20.72 0.75 -11.11
C TYR A 146 -20.81 2.07 -10.33
N CYS A 147 -19.73 2.85 -10.27
CA CYS A 147 -19.69 4.16 -9.65
C CYS A 147 -20.24 5.23 -10.60
N ASP A 148 -21.33 5.89 -10.23
CA ASP A 148 -21.83 7.09 -10.92
C ASP A 148 -21.05 8.34 -10.45
N ASP A 149 -20.99 9.40 -11.26
CA ASP A 149 -20.28 10.66 -10.94
C ASP A 149 -21.03 11.57 -9.94
N ILE A 150 -21.58 10.99 -8.87
CA ILE A 150 -22.37 11.70 -7.85
C ILE A 150 -21.48 12.04 -6.66
N LYS A 151 -20.97 13.28 -6.62
CA LYS A 151 -19.96 13.73 -5.62
C LYS A 151 -20.51 14.75 -4.60
N GLN A 152 -19.87 14.82 -3.44
CA GLN A 152 -19.96 15.91 -2.46
C GLN A 152 -18.55 16.43 -2.17
N GLY A 153 -18.20 17.58 -2.75
CA GLY A 153 -16.81 18.05 -2.71
C GLY A 153 -15.90 17.11 -3.51
N ARG A 154 -14.93 16.48 -2.83
CA ARG A 154 -13.98 15.53 -3.45
C ARG A 154 -14.36 14.06 -3.29
N SER A 155 -15.36 13.75 -2.47
CA SER A 155 -15.77 12.36 -2.15
C SER A 155 -17.07 11.98 -2.89
N TYR A 156 -17.26 10.70 -3.17
CA TYR A 156 -18.52 10.21 -3.71
C TYR A 156 -19.58 10.11 -2.61
N LYS A 157 -20.85 10.34 -2.97
CA LYS A 157 -21.97 10.04 -2.06
C LYS A 157 -22.25 8.54 -2.10
N PRO A 158 -22.87 7.93 -1.06
CA PRO A 158 -23.33 6.54 -1.13
C PRO A 158 -24.17 6.23 -2.37
N LYS A 159 -24.95 7.22 -2.81
CA LYS A 159 -25.78 7.14 -4.03
C LYS A 159 -24.98 6.87 -5.30
N ALA A 160 -23.70 7.24 -5.34
CA ALA A 160 -22.81 6.91 -6.47
C ALA A 160 -22.67 5.39 -6.66
N TYR A 161 -22.86 4.62 -5.60
CA TYR A 161 -22.72 3.16 -5.59
C TYR A 161 -24.08 2.43 -5.51
N ASP A 162 -25.21 3.12 -5.73
CA ASP A 162 -26.56 2.53 -5.63
C ASP A 162 -26.79 1.38 -6.62
N ARG A 163 -25.99 1.34 -7.70
CA ARG A 163 -26.04 0.30 -8.73
C ARG A 163 -24.99 -0.80 -8.54
N MET A 164 -24.11 -0.65 -7.56
CA MET A 164 -23.03 -1.59 -7.30
C MET A 164 -23.59 -2.87 -6.64
N PRO A 165 -23.40 -4.05 -7.26
CA PRO A 165 -23.75 -5.31 -6.62
C PRO A 165 -22.75 -5.65 -5.50
N ILE A 166 -23.16 -6.56 -4.61
CA ILE A 166 -22.32 -7.11 -3.55
C ILE A 166 -21.50 -8.32 -4.01
#